data_AF-A0A3M2F729-F1
#
_entry.id   AF-A0A3M2F729-F1
#
_cell.length_a   1.000
_cell.length_b   1.000
_cell.length_c   1.000
_cell.angle_alpha   90.00
_cell.angle_beta   90.00
_cell.angle_gamma   90.00
#
_symmetry.space_group_name_H-M   'P 1'
#
loop_
_entity.id
_entity.type
_entity.pdbx_description
1 polymer ?
#
loop_
_entity_poly.entity_id
_entity_poly.type
_entity_poly.pdbx_seq_one_letter_code
_entity_poly.pdbx_strand_id
1 'polypeptide(L)' 'MNKYLLIIIILITVKLNAQQIVTDRHDQTEASSTIPKGSLQIESGSLVAFTEFNNSIEKQILLPTTLFRYGLTN' A
#
# COMPACT_ATOMS: atom_id res chain seq x y z
N MET A 1 3.81 34.24 -27.61
CA MET A 1 3.13 33.02 -28.07
C MET A 1 3.95 31.76 -27.80
N ASN A 2 5.25 31.75 -28.11
CA ASN A 2 6.10 30.55 -28.04
C ASN A 2 6.30 29.96 -26.62
N LYS A 3 6.37 30.77 -25.56
CA LYS A 3 6.56 30.25 -24.19
C LYS A 3 5.38 29.45 -23.65
N TYR A 4 4.16 29.84 -24.01
CA TYR A 4 2.94 29.12 -23.62
C TYR A 4 2.79 27.83 -24.43
N LEU A 5 3.16 27.86 -25.71
CA LEU A 5 3.21 26.67 -26.57
C LEU A 5 4.21 25.63 -26.04
N LEU A 6 5.38 26.08 -25.58
CA LEU A 6 6.39 25.21 -24.97
C LEU A 6 5.86 24.52 -23.70
N ILE A 7 5.20 25.27 -22.82
CA ILE A 7 4.59 24.74 -21.59
C ILE A 7 3.53 23.68 -21.91
N ILE A 8 2.70 23.94 -22.92
CA ILE A 8 1.67 22.99 -23.38
C ILE A 8 2.31 21.69 -23.91
N ILE A 9 3.38 21.78 -24.71
CA ILE A 9 4.09 20.60 -25.23
C ILE A 9 4.69 19.76 -24.11
N ILE A 10 5.25 20.41 -23.09
CA ILE A 10 5.82 19.71 -21.92
C ILE A 10 4.72 18.96 -21.16
N LEU A 11 3.56 19.58 -20.94
CA LEU A 11 2.45 18.96 -20.21
C LEU A 11 1.88 17.73 -20.92
N ILE A 12 1.85 17.72 -22.26
CA ILE A 12 1.28 16.61 -23.06
C ILE A 12 2.23 15.41 -23.17
N THR A 13 3.54 15.62 -22.97
CA THR A 13 4.57 14.56 -23.11
C THR A 13 4.87 13.83 -21.81
N VAL A 14 4.34 14.28 -20.67
CA VAL A 14 4.54 13.60 -19.38
C VAL A 14 3.82 12.25 -19.39
N LYS A 15 4.60 11.16 -19.33
CA LYS A 15 4.07 9.83 -19.04
C LYS A 15 3.92 9.66 -17.53
N LEU A 16 2.67 9.58 -17.07
CA LEU A 16 2.36 9.23 -15.68
C LEU A 16 2.40 7.71 -15.55
N ASN A 17 3.18 7.23 -14.58
CA ASN A 17 3.13 5.83 -14.16
C ASN A 17 2.26 5.76 -12.91
N ALA A 18 1.20 4.95 -12.94
CA ALA A 18 0.39 4.64 -11.77
C ALA A 18 0.53 3.15 -11.46
N GLN A 19 0.52 2.80 -10.18
CA GLN A 19 0.45 1.41 -9.77
C GLN A 19 -0.92 0.85 -10.13
N GLN A 20 -0.95 -0.32 -10.78
CA GLN A 20 -2.20 -1.05 -10.98
C GLN A 20 -2.64 -1.63 -9.64
N ILE A 21 -3.73 -1.09 -9.08
CA ILE A 21 -4.35 -1.60 -7.86
C ILE A 21 -5.31 -2.72 -8.27
N VAL A 22 -5.00 -3.96 -7.87
CA VAL A 22 -5.88 -5.11 -8.11
C VAL A 22 -6.80 -5.25 -6.90
N THR A 23 -8.05 -4.82 -7.03
CA THR A 23 -9.06 -4.91 -5.97
C THR A 23 -10.02 -6.07 -6.24
N ASP A 24 -9.54 -7.29 -6.02
CA ASP A 24 -10.32 -8.51 -5.72
C ASP A 24 -9.32 -9.67 -5.54
N ARG A 25 -8.58 -9.66 -4.43
CA ARG A 25 -7.67 -10.76 -4.07
C ARG A 25 -7.99 -11.19 -2.66
N HIS A 26 -8.60 -12.36 -2.53
CA HIS A 26 -9.02 -12.94 -1.25
C HIS A 26 -7.86 -13.18 -0.28
N ASP A 27 -6.60 -13.27 -0.77
CA ASP A 27 -5.47 -13.79 0.02
C ASP A 27 -4.37 -12.76 0.38
N GLN A 28 -4.51 -11.49 0.01
CA GLN A 28 -3.39 -10.53 0.14
C GLN A 28 -3.19 -9.91 1.54
N THR A 29 -4.14 -10.06 2.46
CA THR A 29 -3.97 -9.58 3.84
C THR A 29 -3.20 -10.57 4.74
N GLU A 30 -3.00 -11.82 4.30
CA GLU A 30 -2.37 -12.86 5.12
C GLU A 30 -1.06 -13.41 4.53
N ALA A 31 -0.78 -13.17 3.24
CA ALA A 31 0.48 -13.57 2.63
C ALA A 31 1.57 -12.50 2.82
N SER A 32 2.67 -12.88 3.47
CA SER A 32 3.96 -12.16 3.45
C SER A 32 4.58 -12.22 2.05
N SER A 33 3.89 -11.64 1.07
CA SER A 33 4.35 -11.62 -0.31
C SER A 33 5.32 -10.47 -0.50
N THR A 34 6.45 -10.76 -1.14
CA THR A 34 7.44 -9.76 -1.51
C THR A 34 6.77 -8.72 -2.40
N ILE A 35 6.84 -7.45 -2.00
CA ILE A 35 6.31 -6.36 -2.83
C ILE A 35 7.23 -6.14 -4.04
N PRO A 36 6.71 -5.70 -5.20
CA PRO A 36 7.52 -5.52 -6.41
C PRO A 36 8.80 -4.72 -6.15
N LYS A 37 9.91 -5.13 -6.76
CA LYS A 37 11.19 -4.43 -6.61
C LYS A 37 11.06 -2.95 -6.96
N GLY A 38 11.56 -2.09 -6.08
CA GLY A 38 11.52 -0.64 -6.19
C GLY A 38 10.17 0.00 -5.80
N SER A 39 9.16 -0.79 -5.44
CA SER A 39 7.89 -0.24 -4.94
C SER A 39 7.98 0.14 -3.47
N LEU A 40 7.38 1.28 -3.12
CA LEU A 40 7.11 1.70 -1.75
C LEU A 40 5.63 1.44 -1.47
N GLN A 41 5.35 0.63 -0.45
CA GLN A 41 3.99 0.37 -0.01
C GLN A 41 3.79 0.89 1.42
N ILE A 42 2.63 1.51 1.64
CA ILE A 42 2.19 2.02 2.95
C ILE A 42 0.82 1.39 3.21
N GLU A 43 0.71 0.61 4.29
CA GLU A 43 -0.56 0.03 4.76
C GLU A 43 -0.87 0.61 6.13
N SER A 44 -2.10 1.10 6.34
CA SER A 44 -2.55 1.62 7.64
C SER A 44 -3.83 0.93 8.05
N GLY A 45 -3.91 0.48 9.30
CA GLY A 45 -5.09 -0.22 9.82
C GLY A 45 -5.09 -0.33 11.33
N SER A 46 -6.27 -0.50 11.91
CA SER A 46 -6.48 -0.86 13.31
C SER A 46 -6.88 -2.32 13.41
N LEU A 47 -6.55 -2.96 14.53
CA LEU A 47 -6.90 -4.35 14.80
C LEU A 47 -7.70 -4.43 16.09
N VAL A 48 -8.84 -5.13 16.04
CA VAL A 48 -9.59 -5.56 17.22
C VAL A 48 -9.57 -7.08 17.20
N ALA A 49 -8.82 -7.68 18.12
CA ALA A 49 -8.64 -9.12 18.20
C ALA A 49 -9.16 -9.65 19.55
N PHE A 50 -9.70 -10.86 19.52
CA PHE A 50 -10.14 -11.60 20.70
C PHE A 50 -9.36 -12.92 20.74
N THR A 51 -8.69 -13.20 21.84
CA THR A 51 -7.89 -14.42 22.01
C THR A 51 -8.39 -15.16 23.24
N GLU A 52 -8.70 -16.45 23.08
CA GLU A 52 -9.06 -17.32 24.19
C GLU A 52 -7.80 -17.98 24.75
N PHE A 53 -7.57 -17.82 26.06
CA PHE A 53 -6.52 -18.52 26.78
C PHE A 53 -7.03 -18.95 28.15
N ASN A 54 -6.94 -20.25 28.46
CA ASN A 54 -7.36 -20.84 29.74
C ASN A 54 -8.73 -20.32 30.25
N ASN A 55 -9.80 -20.51 29.47
CA ASN A 55 -11.17 -20.07 29.80
C ASN A 55 -11.35 -18.55 30.02
N SER A 56 -10.35 -17.73 29.68
CA SER A 56 -10.43 -16.27 29.72
C SER A 56 -10.36 -15.70 28.31
N ILE A 57 -11.20 -14.69 28.03
CA ILE A 57 -11.18 -13.96 26.76
C ILE A 57 -10.33 -12.70 26.95
N GLU A 58 -9.21 -12.62 26.24
CA GLU A 58 -8.39 -11.42 26.16
C GLU A 58 -8.83 -10.59 24.94
N LYS A 59 -9.08 -9.30 25.15
CA LYS A 59 -9.40 -8.34 24.09
C LYS A 59 -8.18 -7.48 23.82
N GLN A 60 -7.66 -7.56 22.61
CA GLN A 60 -6.58 -6.71 22.13
C GLN A 60 -7.13 -5.65 21.16
N ILE A 61 -6.80 -4.38 21.43
CA ILE A 61 -7.09 -3.27 20.52
C ILE A 61 -5.76 -2.63 20.15
N LEU A 62 -5.38 -2.73 18.88
CA LEU A 62 -4.32 -1.91 18.33
C LEU A 62 -4.96 -0.68 17.68
N LEU A 63 -4.47 0.48 18.12
CA LEU A 63 -4.68 1.76 17.44
C LEU A 63 -4.19 1.67 15.98
N PRO A 64 -4.51 2.66 15.13
CA PRO A 64 -4.01 2.69 13.76
C PRO A 64 -2.49 2.47 13.73
N THR A 65 -2.09 1.33 13.19
CA THR A 65 -0.71 0.98 12.90
C THR A 65 -0.45 1.25 11.44
N THR A 66 0.78 1.67 11.13
CA THR A 66 1.22 1.87 9.75
C THR A 66 2.41 0.99 9.47
N LEU A 67 2.31 0.17 8.44
CA LEU A 67 3.36 -0.68 7.92
C LEU A 67 3.96 -0.05 6.66
N PHE A 68 5.28 0.12 6.68
CA PHE A 68 6.05 0.58 5.53
C PHE A 68 6.84 -0.59 4.95
N ARG A 69 6.71 -0.83 3.64
CA ARG A 69 7.46 -1.88 2.92
C ARG A 69 8.17 -1.27 1.71
N TYR A 70 9.42 -1.66 1.48
CA TYR A 70 10.18 -1.32 0.28
C TYR A 70 10.72 -2.57 -0.40
N GLY A 71 10.43 -2.75 -1.69
CA GLY A 71 10.80 -3.95 -2.45
C GLY A 71 12.27 -3.93 -2.86
N LEU A 72 13.10 -4.77 -2.23
CA LEU A 72 14.54 -4.83 -2.52
C LEU A 72 14.89 -5.82 -3.64
N THR A 73 14.20 -6.96 -3.69
CA THR A 73 14.51 -8.09 -4.58
C THR A 73 13.32 -8.41 -5.50
N ASN A 74 13.61 -9.05 -6.63
CA ASN A 74 12.59 -9.66 -7.50
C ASN A 74 12.17 -11.02 -6.95
#